data_AF-A0A7S2KYN1-F1
#
_entry.id   AF-A0A7S2KYN1-F1
#
_cell.length_a   1.000
_cell.length_b   1.000
_cell.length_c   1.000
_cell.angle_alpha   90.00
_cell.angle_beta   90.00
_cell.angle_gamma   90.00
#
_symmetry.space_group_name_H-M   'P 1'
#
loop_
_entity.id
_entity.type
_entity.pdbx_description
1 polymer ?
#
loop_
_entity_poly.entity_id
_entity_poly.type
_entity_poly.pdbx_seq_one_letter_code
_entity_poly.pdbx_strand_id
1 'polypeptide(L)'
;QNEHIPPGNETAELDALNLGLAHGLRYFSGEARRRHLFLFPHEFWDFPSWRSVVAEAKLLVVEANPLEWLPAPVAGATQIPTHCLDCFEGAKDVVLPGHTDYWTTRQLLELAQPWEDRKYLVCYHGAFRHALYDETKAAPPFDITAGETRSALTSLIHANRPRVSVGGHLRPVRKYYERVADCQYCLVPKGVGFTNGRLMEAFFSGCVPVILSDAMVVPFDMFLPWPSFSLKLPMPRIAEEAGAIVEQLAAIPEEAGLRMHRALAAHRCWFDYGPDARADCSPYEGLLRVLAWQ
;
A
#
# COMPACT_ATOMS: atom_id res chain seq x y z
N GLN A 1 6.83 -17.80 -4.23
CA GLN A 1 7.45 -16.56 -3.75
C GLN A 1 6.85 -16.12 -2.39
N ASN A 2 6.44 -17.07 -1.52
CA ASN A 2 5.86 -16.78 -0.19
C ASN A 2 6.78 -17.20 0.96
N GLU A 3 8.02 -17.58 0.67
CA GLU A 3 9.02 -17.88 1.69
C GLU A 3 9.92 -16.66 1.78
N HIS A 4 9.73 -15.86 2.82
CA HIS A 4 10.67 -14.82 3.20
C HIS A 4 11.97 -15.53 3.58
N ILE A 5 13.00 -15.40 2.75
CA ILE A 5 14.27 -16.10 2.98
C ILE A 5 15.03 -15.27 4.03
N PRO A 6 15.16 -15.75 5.27
CA PRO A 6 15.99 -15.08 6.24
C PRO A 6 17.45 -15.10 5.74
N PRO A 7 18.25 -14.09 6.11
CA PRO A 7 19.63 -13.94 5.68
C PRO A 7 20.42 -15.21 6.00
N GLY A 8 21.00 -15.81 4.95
CA GLY A 8 21.74 -17.06 5.02
C GLY A 8 22.43 -17.37 3.69
N ASN A 9 22.90 -18.62 3.52
CA ASN A 9 23.58 -19.05 2.29
C ASN A 9 22.68 -18.88 1.06
N GLU A 10 21.39 -19.17 1.18
CA GLU A 10 20.41 -19.01 0.10
C GLU A 10 20.31 -17.55 -0.36
N THR A 11 20.34 -16.58 0.57
CA THR A 11 20.35 -15.14 0.25
C THR A 11 21.62 -14.73 -0.48
N ALA A 12 22.78 -15.24 -0.07
CA ALA A 12 24.06 -14.94 -0.72
C ALA A 12 24.14 -15.54 -2.14
N GLU A 13 23.62 -16.75 -2.33
CA GLU A 13 23.51 -17.39 -3.65
C GLU A 13 22.56 -16.62 -4.57
N LEU A 14 21.40 -16.19 -4.04
CA LEU A 14 20.42 -15.39 -4.78
C LEU A 14 20.98 -14.01 -5.16
N ASP A 15 21.69 -13.34 -4.25
CA ASP A 15 22.35 -12.06 -4.50
C ASP A 15 23.42 -12.20 -5.58
N ALA A 16 24.28 -13.23 -5.50
CA ALA A 16 25.29 -13.51 -6.51
C ALA A 16 24.68 -13.80 -7.90
N LEU A 17 23.56 -14.53 -7.94
CA LEU A 17 22.81 -14.76 -9.17
C LEU A 17 22.29 -13.43 -9.76
N ASN A 18 21.63 -12.60 -8.94
CA ASN A 18 21.08 -11.31 -9.36
C ASN A 18 22.18 -10.33 -9.82
N LEU A 19 23.33 -10.32 -9.14
CA LEU A 19 24.52 -9.58 -9.56
C LEU A 19 25.02 -10.02 -10.94
N GLY A 20 25.15 -11.33 -11.15
CA GLY A 20 25.57 -11.90 -12.43
C GLY A 20 24.63 -11.51 -13.57
N LEU A 21 23.32 -11.54 -13.31
CA LEU A 21 22.30 -11.10 -14.27
C LEU A 21 22.44 -9.61 -14.59
N ALA A 22 22.52 -8.75 -13.57
CA ALA A 22 22.63 -7.30 -13.74
C ALA A 22 23.90 -6.90 -14.49
N HIS A 23 25.06 -7.47 -14.13
CA HIS A 23 26.33 -7.22 -14.83
C HIS A 23 26.36 -7.78 -16.26
N GLY A 24 25.55 -8.80 -16.54
CA GLY A 24 25.39 -9.38 -17.87
C GLY A 24 24.47 -8.57 -18.80
N LEU A 25 23.75 -7.56 -18.29
CA LEU A 25 22.85 -6.74 -19.09
C LEU A 25 23.63 -5.91 -20.11
N ARG A 26 23.22 -5.99 -21.38
CA ARG A 26 23.77 -5.13 -22.43
C ARG A 26 23.46 -3.67 -22.12
N TYR A 27 24.47 -2.82 -22.29
CA TYR A 27 24.36 -1.36 -22.09
C TYR A 27 24.01 -0.97 -20.64
N PHE A 28 24.45 -1.74 -19.65
CA PHE A 28 24.24 -1.46 -18.23
C PHE A 28 25.53 -0.95 -17.53
N SER A 29 25.99 0.24 -17.92
CA SER A 29 27.19 0.86 -17.34
C SER A 29 27.11 2.40 -17.33
N GLY A 30 27.70 3.02 -16.30
CA GLY A 30 27.68 4.48 -16.10
C GLY A 30 26.26 5.05 -16.21
N GLU A 31 26.12 6.19 -16.89
CA GLU A 31 24.83 6.85 -17.09
C GLU A 31 23.79 6.00 -17.84
N ALA A 32 24.20 4.99 -18.61
CA ALA A 32 23.28 4.12 -19.34
C ALA A 32 22.42 3.27 -18.40
N ARG A 33 22.82 3.08 -17.13
CA ARG A 33 22.01 2.39 -16.10
C ARG A 33 20.62 3.02 -15.93
N ARG A 34 20.50 4.34 -16.11
CA ARG A 34 19.22 5.08 -16.04
C ARG A 34 18.19 4.68 -17.11
N ARG A 35 18.62 3.95 -18.15
CA ARG A 35 17.76 3.47 -19.24
C ARG A 35 17.16 2.09 -18.96
N HIS A 36 17.54 1.46 -17.85
CA HIS A 36 17.03 0.15 -17.46
C HIS A 36 15.90 0.31 -16.44
N LEU A 37 14.93 -0.60 -16.53
CA LEU A 37 13.81 -0.71 -15.62
C LEU A 37 13.96 -2.00 -14.83
N PHE A 38 13.93 -1.90 -13.50
CA PHE A 38 13.93 -3.05 -12.60
C PHE A 38 12.59 -3.15 -11.89
N LEU A 39 11.97 -4.33 -11.96
CA LEU A 39 10.70 -4.61 -11.31
C LEU A 39 10.95 -5.31 -9.97
N PHE A 40 10.48 -4.68 -8.90
CA PHE A 40 10.39 -5.25 -7.56
C PHE A 40 8.91 -5.51 -7.24
N PRO A 41 8.42 -6.73 -7.55
CA PRO A 41 7.00 -7.05 -7.39
C PRO A 41 6.62 -7.33 -5.93
N HIS A 42 7.60 -7.33 -5.02
CA HIS A 42 7.45 -7.64 -3.59
C HIS A 42 7.93 -6.47 -2.75
N GLU A 43 7.33 -6.30 -1.57
CA GLU A 43 7.83 -5.40 -0.53
C GLU A 43 9.18 -5.81 0.08
N PHE A 44 9.65 -7.04 -0.09
CA PHE A 44 10.99 -7.46 0.33
C PHE A 44 11.91 -7.40 -0.87
N TRP A 45 13.03 -6.69 -0.72
CA TRP A 45 14.05 -6.62 -1.76
C TRP A 45 15.16 -7.60 -1.42
N ASP A 46 14.94 -8.88 -1.75
CA ASP A 46 15.87 -9.99 -1.55
C ASP A 46 17.07 -9.94 -2.53
N PHE A 47 17.55 -8.74 -2.82
CA PHE A 47 18.74 -8.46 -3.62
C PHE A 47 19.62 -7.47 -2.85
N PRO A 48 20.30 -7.87 -1.75
CA PRO A 48 21.05 -6.97 -0.89
C PRO A 48 21.99 -5.98 -1.62
N SER A 49 22.60 -6.42 -2.72
CA SER A 49 23.53 -5.60 -3.50
C SER A 49 22.85 -4.59 -4.44
N TRP A 50 21.50 -4.56 -4.52
CA TRP A 50 20.74 -3.70 -5.42
C TRP A 50 21.16 -2.23 -5.34
N ARG A 51 21.43 -1.72 -4.12
CA ARG A 51 21.84 -0.32 -3.88
C ARG A 51 23.07 0.09 -4.69
N SER A 52 24.03 -0.82 -4.85
CA SER A 52 25.29 -0.50 -5.54
C SER A 52 25.23 -0.73 -7.05
N VAL A 53 24.22 -1.48 -7.51
CA VAL A 53 24.15 -1.97 -8.89
C VAL A 53 23.03 -1.31 -9.68
N VAL A 54 21.83 -1.26 -9.12
CA VAL A 54 20.60 -0.83 -9.82
C VAL A 54 19.97 0.42 -9.22
N ALA A 55 20.55 1.04 -8.18
CA ALA A 55 20.01 2.28 -7.61
C ALA A 55 19.93 3.45 -8.61
N GLU A 56 20.82 3.50 -9.61
CA GLU A 56 20.76 4.51 -10.67
C GLU A 56 19.75 4.17 -11.78
N ALA A 57 19.19 2.96 -11.78
CA ALA A 57 18.15 2.56 -12.73
C ALA A 57 16.78 3.06 -12.27
N LYS A 58 15.77 2.96 -13.15
CA LYS A 58 14.38 3.24 -12.79
C LYS A 58 13.76 2.01 -12.13
N LEU A 59 13.16 2.18 -10.97
CA LEU A 59 12.54 1.10 -10.23
C LEU A 59 11.02 1.12 -10.41
N LEU A 60 10.45 -0.02 -10.78
CA LEU A 60 9.01 -0.27 -10.72
C LEU A 60 8.74 -1.09 -9.47
N VAL A 61 8.04 -0.51 -8.50
CA VAL A 61 7.90 -1.09 -7.16
C VAL A 61 6.44 -1.20 -6.77
N VAL A 62 6.10 -2.14 -5.91
CA VAL A 62 4.74 -2.24 -5.35
C VAL A 62 4.56 -1.50 -4.02
N GLU A 63 5.67 -1.11 -3.41
CA GLU A 63 5.76 -0.37 -2.15
C GLU A 63 7.01 0.51 -2.23
N ALA A 64 6.89 1.78 -1.82
CA ALA A 64 7.97 2.75 -1.86
C ALA A 64 8.89 2.66 -0.64
N ASN A 65 8.48 1.94 0.40
CA ASN A 65 9.28 1.69 1.59
C ASN A 65 9.45 0.17 1.81
N PRO A 66 10.28 -0.52 1.01
CA PRO A 66 10.46 -1.96 1.10
C PRO A 66 11.15 -2.38 2.40
N LEU A 67 11.03 -3.65 2.74
CA LEU A 67 11.76 -4.31 3.82
C LEU A 67 13.08 -4.89 3.29
N GLU A 68 14.14 -4.72 4.09
CA GLU A 68 15.47 -5.22 3.80
C GLU A 68 16.11 -5.88 5.02
N TRP A 69 16.91 -6.91 4.78
CA TRP A 69 17.71 -7.53 5.82
C TRP A 69 19.01 -6.75 6.06
N LEU A 70 18.94 -5.72 6.90
CA LEU A 70 20.13 -4.97 7.33
C LEU A 70 20.94 -5.76 8.36
N PRO A 71 22.29 -5.70 8.35
CA PRO A 71 23.12 -6.32 9.38
C PRO A 71 22.69 -5.88 10.78
N ALA A 72 22.70 -6.80 11.75
CA ALA A 72 22.33 -6.47 13.11
C ALA A 72 23.24 -5.36 13.67
N PRO A 73 22.69 -4.34 14.35
CA PRO A 73 23.46 -3.20 14.85
C PRO A 73 24.48 -3.61 15.93
N VAL A 74 24.31 -4.80 16.53
CA VAL A 74 25.18 -5.38 17.54
C VAL A 74 25.50 -6.82 17.15
N ALA A 75 26.77 -7.19 17.23
CA ALA A 75 27.22 -8.56 16.98
C ALA A 75 26.51 -9.55 17.92
N GLY A 76 25.85 -10.55 17.36
CA GLY A 76 25.08 -11.57 18.11
C GLY A 76 23.61 -11.23 18.34
N ALA A 77 23.13 -10.05 17.94
CA ALA A 77 21.69 -9.77 17.91
C ALA A 77 21.03 -10.44 16.70
N THR A 78 19.77 -10.85 16.88
CA THR A 78 18.94 -11.39 15.79
C THR A 78 18.78 -10.33 14.70
N GLN A 79 18.99 -10.71 13.45
CA GLN A 79 18.76 -9.82 12.31
C GLN A 79 17.26 -9.65 12.10
N ILE A 80 16.82 -8.42 11.85
CA ILE A 80 15.40 -8.08 11.76
C ILE A 80 15.20 -7.26 10.46
N PRO A 81 14.23 -7.61 9.59
CA PRO A 81 14.06 -6.98 8.26
C PRO A 81 13.52 -5.54 8.32
N THR A 82 14.34 -4.50 8.16
CA THR A 82 13.91 -3.11 8.39
C THR A 82 13.38 -2.42 7.12
N HIS A 83 12.44 -1.49 7.31
CA HIS A 83 11.97 -0.57 6.27
C HIS A 83 13.08 0.36 5.79
N CYS A 84 13.25 0.43 4.47
CA CYS A 84 14.20 1.30 3.83
C CYS A 84 13.61 2.66 3.45
N LEU A 85 14.08 3.70 4.13
CA LEU A 85 13.53 5.05 4.00
C LEU A 85 14.00 5.82 2.75
N ASP A 86 15.10 5.39 2.14
CA ASP A 86 15.77 6.05 1.02
C ASP A 86 15.88 5.15 -0.23
N CYS A 87 15.13 4.04 -0.27
CA CYS A 87 15.14 3.09 -1.38
C CYS A 87 14.38 3.56 -2.62
N PHE A 88 13.47 4.52 -2.45
CA PHE A 88 12.56 4.98 -3.48
C PHE A 88 12.70 6.48 -3.68
N GLU A 89 12.93 6.88 -4.93
CA GLU A 89 13.00 8.28 -5.33
C GLU A 89 11.79 8.62 -6.20
N GLY A 90 10.77 9.31 -5.68
CA GLY A 90 9.54 9.61 -6.43
C GLY A 90 9.73 10.43 -7.72
N ALA A 91 10.89 11.09 -7.89
CA ALA A 91 11.25 11.78 -9.13
C ALA A 91 11.75 10.85 -10.24
N LYS A 92 12.03 9.58 -9.93
CA LYS A 92 12.67 8.59 -10.81
C LYS A 92 11.91 7.26 -10.86
N ASP A 93 11.44 6.81 -9.71
CA ASP A 93 10.84 5.51 -9.46
C ASP A 93 9.31 5.57 -9.52
N VAL A 94 8.68 4.43 -9.76
CA VAL A 94 7.24 4.32 -10.00
C VAL A 94 6.62 3.28 -9.09
N VAL A 95 5.61 3.70 -8.32
CA VAL A 95 4.75 2.76 -7.60
C VAL A 95 3.69 2.20 -8.55
N LEU A 96 3.70 0.89 -8.73
CA LEU A 96 2.69 0.16 -9.47
C LEU A 96 1.42 0.00 -8.63
N PRO A 97 0.23 0.25 -9.19
CA PRO A 97 -1.01 0.03 -8.47
C PRO A 97 -1.22 -1.47 -8.22
N GLY A 98 -1.75 -1.76 -7.03
CA GLY A 98 -2.03 -3.11 -6.61
C GLY A 98 -3.01 -3.84 -7.52
N HIS A 99 -2.72 -5.10 -7.80
CA HIS A 99 -3.61 -5.93 -8.59
C HIS A 99 -4.76 -6.46 -7.73
N THR A 100 -5.99 -6.09 -8.09
CA THR A 100 -7.20 -6.79 -7.63
C THR A 100 -7.68 -7.64 -8.78
N ASP A 101 -7.89 -8.94 -8.55
CA ASP A 101 -8.31 -9.85 -9.62
C ASP A 101 -9.68 -9.42 -10.20
N TYR A 102 -9.92 -9.81 -11.44
CA TYR A 102 -11.13 -9.43 -12.18
C TYR A 102 -12.42 -9.77 -11.42
N TRP A 103 -12.51 -10.95 -10.80
CA TRP A 103 -13.72 -11.40 -10.13
C TRP A 103 -13.98 -10.64 -8.83
N THR A 104 -12.92 -10.35 -8.07
CA THR A 104 -13.02 -9.50 -6.88
C THR A 104 -13.43 -8.08 -7.26
N THR A 105 -12.82 -7.51 -8.30
CA THR A 105 -13.17 -6.18 -8.82
C THR A 105 -14.65 -6.11 -9.19
N ARG A 106 -15.16 -7.08 -9.96
CA ARG A 106 -16.57 -7.17 -10.35
C ARG A 106 -17.50 -7.26 -9.13
N GLN A 107 -17.18 -8.10 -8.15
CA GLN A 107 -17.99 -8.22 -6.93
C GLN A 107 -18.05 -6.91 -6.14
N LEU A 108 -16.92 -6.22 -5.98
CA LEU A 108 -16.86 -4.93 -5.29
C LEU A 108 -17.69 -3.86 -6.00
N LEU A 109 -17.60 -3.83 -7.34
CA LEU A 109 -18.38 -2.92 -8.18
C LEU A 109 -19.90 -3.21 -8.11
N GLU A 110 -20.29 -4.49 -8.08
CA GLU A 110 -21.69 -4.92 -7.97
C GLU A 110 -22.29 -4.62 -6.61
N LEU A 111 -21.48 -4.68 -5.54
CA LEU A 111 -21.92 -4.38 -4.17
C LEU A 111 -21.89 -2.89 -3.85
N ALA A 112 -21.17 -2.06 -4.63
CA ALA A 112 -20.99 -0.63 -4.37
C ALA A 112 -22.33 0.10 -4.22
N GLN A 113 -22.50 0.81 -3.10
CA GLN A 113 -23.71 1.56 -2.80
C GLN A 113 -23.55 3.07 -3.13
N PRO A 114 -24.63 3.79 -3.46
CA PRO A 114 -24.66 5.24 -3.44
C PRO A 114 -24.15 5.80 -2.10
N TRP A 115 -23.63 7.03 -2.10
CA TRP A 115 -23.03 7.64 -0.91
C TRP A 115 -24.01 7.76 0.26
N GLU A 116 -25.24 8.13 -0.06
CA GLU A 116 -26.34 8.41 0.85
C GLU A 116 -26.89 7.13 1.51
N ASP A 117 -26.77 6.00 0.81
CA ASP A 117 -27.26 4.70 1.27
C ASP A 117 -26.25 3.96 2.17
N ARG A 118 -25.02 4.47 2.29
CA ARG A 118 -23.95 3.86 3.10
C ARG A 118 -24.23 4.03 4.59
N LYS A 119 -24.51 2.91 5.26
CA LYS A 119 -24.86 2.85 6.68
C LYS A 119 -23.72 3.31 7.58
N TYR A 120 -22.49 2.94 7.26
CA TYR A 120 -21.34 3.20 8.12
C TYR A 120 -20.59 4.45 7.63
N LEU A 121 -20.22 5.32 8.58
CA LEU A 121 -19.33 6.44 8.33
C LEU A 121 -17.91 5.93 8.07
N VAL A 122 -17.41 5.04 8.92
CA VAL A 122 -16.01 4.59 8.87
C VAL A 122 -15.88 3.11 9.13
N CYS A 123 -14.99 2.45 8.38
CA CYS A 123 -14.76 1.01 8.49
C CYS A 123 -13.31 0.57 8.43
N TYR A 124 -13.01 -0.50 9.19
CA TYR A 124 -11.78 -1.28 9.08
C TYR A 124 -12.04 -2.73 9.51
N HIS A 125 -11.76 -3.69 8.63
CA HIS A 125 -11.91 -5.12 8.95
C HIS A 125 -10.69 -5.90 8.50
N GLY A 126 -9.80 -6.24 9.42
CA GLY A 126 -8.54 -6.88 9.08
C GLY A 126 -7.75 -7.36 10.30
N ALA A 127 -6.50 -7.73 10.07
CA ALA A 127 -5.59 -8.07 11.15
C ALA A 127 -5.19 -6.80 11.91
N PHE A 128 -5.39 -6.80 13.23
CA PHE A 128 -4.89 -5.73 14.11
C PHE A 128 -3.45 -5.97 14.56
N ARG A 129 -3.00 -7.24 14.50
CA ARG A 129 -1.63 -7.68 14.78
C ARG A 129 -1.18 -8.66 13.71
N HIS A 130 0.07 -8.56 13.28
CA HIS A 130 0.72 -9.50 12.36
C HIS A 130 1.89 -10.17 13.08
N ALA A 131 2.07 -11.49 12.94
CA ALA A 131 3.14 -12.22 13.62
C ALA A 131 4.54 -11.67 13.28
N LEU A 132 4.78 -11.29 12.02
CA LEU A 132 6.00 -10.58 11.60
C LEU A 132 6.23 -9.25 12.36
N TYR A 133 5.18 -8.54 12.79
CA TYR A 133 5.38 -7.37 13.67
C TYR A 133 5.90 -7.78 15.04
N ASP A 134 5.39 -8.86 15.62
CA ASP A 134 5.83 -9.33 16.93
C ASP A 134 7.27 -9.90 16.89
N GLU A 135 7.66 -10.54 15.79
CA GLU A 135 9.04 -10.99 15.54
C GLU A 135 10.02 -9.81 15.31
N THR A 136 9.52 -8.67 14.81
CA THR A 136 10.35 -7.50 14.49
C THR A 136 10.48 -6.46 15.61
N LYS A 137 9.85 -6.69 16.78
CA LYS A 137 9.79 -5.74 17.91
C LYS A 137 11.11 -5.40 18.63
N ALA A 138 12.27 -5.83 18.16
CA ALA A 138 13.49 -5.80 18.97
C ALA A 138 14.67 -4.95 18.45
N ALA A 139 14.58 -4.25 17.33
CA ALA A 139 15.67 -3.36 16.93
C ALA A 139 15.17 -2.09 16.21
N PRO A 140 15.57 -0.88 16.61
CA PRO A 140 15.61 0.26 15.70
C PRO A 140 16.44 -0.12 14.46
N PRO A 141 16.11 0.34 13.23
CA PRO A 141 15.23 1.46 12.90
C PRO A 141 13.82 1.07 12.40
N PHE A 142 13.17 0.08 13.02
CA PHE A 142 11.79 -0.26 12.67
C PHE A 142 10.80 0.82 13.05
N ASP A 143 9.90 1.11 12.11
CA ASP A 143 8.76 1.99 12.31
C ASP A 143 7.68 1.28 13.15
N ILE A 144 7.90 1.25 14.47
CA ILE A 144 6.97 0.73 15.49
C ILE A 144 5.55 1.31 15.35
N THR A 145 5.42 2.49 14.72
CA THR A 145 4.16 3.21 14.58
C THR A 145 3.14 2.48 13.71
N ALA A 146 3.55 1.58 12.81
CA ALA A 146 2.61 0.83 11.96
C ALA A 146 1.81 -0.21 12.76
N GLY A 147 2.49 -0.96 13.63
CA GLY A 147 1.86 -1.88 14.57
C GLY A 147 1.02 -1.15 15.62
N GLU A 148 1.49 0.01 16.06
CA GLU A 148 0.75 0.88 16.99
C GLU A 148 -0.50 1.49 16.33
N THR A 149 -0.42 1.94 15.08
CA THR A 149 -1.55 2.48 14.32
C THR A 149 -2.68 1.45 14.22
N ARG A 150 -2.36 0.20 13.83
CA ARG A 150 -3.35 -0.88 13.77
C ARG A 150 -3.87 -1.26 15.16
N SER A 151 -2.99 -1.34 16.15
CA SER A 151 -3.40 -1.63 17.53
C SER A 151 -4.31 -0.53 18.08
N ALA A 152 -4.06 0.74 17.77
CA ALA A 152 -4.88 1.87 18.19
C ALA A 152 -6.31 1.79 17.62
N LEU A 153 -6.48 1.27 16.40
CA LEU A 153 -7.81 1.02 15.83
C LEU A 153 -8.65 0.01 16.65
N THR A 154 -8.03 -0.84 17.48
CA THR A 154 -8.79 -1.74 18.36
C THR A 154 -9.63 -1.00 19.39
N SER A 155 -9.22 0.22 19.78
CA SER A 155 -10.01 1.08 20.67
C SER A 155 -11.38 1.44 20.06
N LEU A 156 -11.48 1.50 18.73
CA LEU A 156 -12.73 1.78 18.02
C LEU A 156 -13.72 0.61 18.07
N ILE A 157 -13.26 -0.62 18.32
CA ILE A 157 -14.12 -1.79 18.48
C ILE A 157 -14.99 -1.65 19.73
N HIS A 158 -14.38 -1.18 20.82
CA HIS A 158 -15.02 -1.14 22.14
C HIS A 158 -15.78 0.16 22.40
N ALA A 159 -15.60 1.18 21.56
CA ALA A 159 -16.18 2.49 21.75
C ALA A 159 -17.72 2.55 21.54
N ASN A 160 -18.37 1.46 21.11
CA ASN A 160 -19.81 1.35 20.82
C ASN A 160 -20.38 2.57 20.06
N ARG A 161 -19.63 3.04 19.06
CA ARG A 161 -19.99 4.25 18.30
C ARG A 161 -20.96 3.90 17.16
N PRO A 162 -22.09 4.61 17.04
CA PRO A 162 -22.99 4.41 15.91
C PRO A 162 -22.27 4.73 14.59
N ARG A 163 -22.59 4.00 13.52
CA ARG A 163 -21.98 4.14 12.18
C ARG A 163 -20.47 3.88 12.10
N VAL A 164 -19.83 3.32 13.14
CA VAL A 164 -18.43 2.85 13.09
C VAL A 164 -18.41 1.32 12.95
N SER A 165 -17.65 0.80 11.99
CA SER A 165 -17.51 -0.65 11.77
C SER A 165 -16.05 -1.07 11.75
N VAL A 166 -15.50 -1.31 12.93
CA VAL A 166 -14.10 -1.73 13.10
C VAL A 166 -14.05 -3.11 13.75
N GLY A 167 -13.27 -4.04 13.20
CA GLY A 167 -13.16 -5.38 13.74
C GLY A 167 -12.20 -6.29 12.99
N GLY A 168 -12.19 -7.57 13.36
CA GLY A 168 -11.37 -8.58 12.68
C GLY A 168 -11.87 -8.89 11.27
N HIS A 169 -11.25 -9.87 10.64
CA HIS A 169 -11.68 -10.36 9.33
C HIS A 169 -13.13 -10.85 9.35
N LEU A 170 -13.95 -10.35 8.41
CA LEU A 170 -15.32 -10.82 8.22
C LEU A 170 -15.32 -12.03 7.28
N ARG A 171 -16.04 -13.09 7.69
CA ARG A 171 -16.22 -14.31 6.88
C ARG A 171 -17.71 -14.64 6.70
N PRO A 172 -18.12 -15.15 5.51
CA PRO A 172 -17.31 -15.34 4.30
C PRO A 172 -16.86 -14.00 3.69
N VAL A 173 -15.89 -14.02 2.77
CA VAL A 173 -15.29 -12.81 2.17
C VAL A 173 -16.32 -11.86 1.55
N ARG A 174 -17.43 -12.39 1.03
CA ARG A 174 -18.53 -11.56 0.53
C ARG A 174 -19.09 -10.59 1.59
N LYS A 175 -19.21 -11.01 2.86
CA LYS A 175 -19.63 -10.11 3.95
C LYS A 175 -18.63 -8.99 4.21
N TYR A 176 -17.35 -9.25 3.95
CA TYR A 176 -16.33 -8.22 3.99
C TYR A 176 -16.57 -7.20 2.87
N TYR A 177 -16.78 -7.64 1.62
CA TYR A 177 -17.05 -6.73 0.50
C TYR A 177 -18.35 -5.94 0.67
N GLU A 178 -19.43 -6.58 1.15
CA GLU A 178 -20.68 -5.91 1.53
C GLU A 178 -20.42 -4.83 2.57
N ARG A 179 -19.59 -5.14 3.58
CA ARG A 179 -19.22 -4.14 4.59
C ARG A 179 -18.50 -2.97 3.95
N VAL A 180 -17.42 -3.19 3.20
CA VAL A 180 -16.64 -2.09 2.58
C VAL A 180 -17.54 -1.22 1.68
N ALA A 181 -18.45 -1.83 0.92
CA ALA A 181 -19.39 -1.12 0.05
C ALA A 181 -20.44 -0.28 0.80
N ASP A 182 -20.76 -0.65 2.05
CA ASP A 182 -21.70 0.03 2.94
C ASP A 182 -21.04 1.12 3.81
N CYS A 183 -19.75 1.40 3.57
CA CYS A 183 -18.96 2.37 4.33
C CYS A 183 -18.62 3.61 3.50
N GLN A 184 -18.77 4.80 4.09
CA GLN A 184 -18.40 6.07 3.45
C GLN A 184 -16.88 6.25 3.37
N TYR A 185 -16.18 6.01 4.49
CA TYR A 185 -14.74 6.10 4.60
C TYR A 185 -14.11 4.77 5.02
N CYS A 186 -13.05 4.34 4.34
CA CYS A 186 -12.36 3.08 4.63
C CYS A 186 -10.96 3.36 5.14
N LEU A 187 -10.65 2.91 6.35
CA LEU A 187 -9.32 3.09 6.91
C LEU A 187 -8.34 2.14 6.22
N VAL A 188 -7.19 2.70 5.84
CA VAL A 188 -6.13 2.01 5.13
C VAL A 188 -4.83 2.16 5.93
N PRO A 189 -4.66 1.40 7.02
CA PRO A 189 -3.45 1.45 7.84
C PRO A 189 -2.28 0.77 7.18
N LYS A 190 -1.09 1.36 7.39
CA LYS A 190 0.21 0.79 6.99
C LYS A 190 0.28 -0.69 7.36
N GLY A 191 0.79 -1.51 6.44
CA GLY A 191 0.95 -2.95 6.60
C GLY A 191 2.35 -3.47 6.36
N VAL A 192 2.47 -4.80 6.44
CA VAL A 192 3.69 -5.60 6.16
C VAL A 192 3.49 -6.46 4.90
N GLY A 193 2.44 -6.17 4.11
CA GLY A 193 2.01 -7.02 3.01
C GLY A 193 1.80 -6.24 1.71
N PHE A 194 2.25 -6.83 0.60
CA PHE A 194 2.10 -6.46 -0.81
C PHE A 194 0.91 -5.58 -1.16
N THR A 195 1.16 -4.66 -2.12
CA THR A 195 0.19 -3.94 -2.94
C THR A 195 -1.12 -3.68 -2.22
N ASN A 196 -1.25 -2.52 -1.57
CA ASN A 196 -2.37 -2.12 -0.72
C ASN A 196 -3.76 -2.59 -1.21
N GLY A 197 -4.09 -3.87 -0.95
CA GLY A 197 -5.31 -4.49 -1.48
C GLY A 197 -6.52 -3.80 -0.90
N ARG A 198 -6.39 -3.30 0.34
CA ARG A 198 -7.38 -2.47 1.00
C ARG A 198 -7.67 -1.17 0.26
N LEU A 199 -6.63 -0.50 -0.27
CA LEU A 199 -6.80 0.71 -1.05
C LEU A 199 -7.57 0.42 -2.32
N MET A 200 -7.23 -0.66 -3.02
CA MET A 200 -7.93 -1.05 -4.25
C MET A 200 -9.36 -1.52 -3.96
N GLU A 201 -9.59 -2.29 -2.89
CA GLU A 201 -10.91 -2.70 -2.42
C GLU A 201 -11.80 -1.49 -2.08
N ALA A 202 -11.25 -0.48 -1.42
CA ALA A 202 -11.95 0.78 -1.13
C ALA A 202 -12.31 1.51 -2.44
N PHE A 203 -11.36 1.60 -3.38
CA PHE A 203 -11.57 2.20 -4.70
C PHE A 203 -12.69 1.51 -5.49
N PHE A 204 -12.69 0.18 -5.60
CA PHE A 204 -13.68 -0.52 -6.42
C PHE A 204 -15.06 -0.55 -5.76
N SER A 205 -15.14 -0.55 -4.44
CA SER A 205 -16.40 -0.46 -3.70
C SER A 205 -16.96 0.96 -3.56
N GLY A 206 -16.22 1.99 -3.99
CA GLY A 206 -16.60 3.40 -3.85
C GLY A 206 -16.43 3.97 -2.44
N CYS A 207 -15.74 3.26 -1.55
CA CYS A 207 -15.44 3.74 -0.20
C CYS A 207 -14.26 4.70 -0.24
N VAL A 208 -14.39 5.93 0.28
CA VAL A 208 -13.30 6.91 0.23
C VAL A 208 -12.15 6.46 1.14
N PRO A 209 -10.94 6.19 0.60
CA PRO A 209 -9.84 5.68 1.40
C PRO A 209 -9.27 6.77 2.31
N VAL A 210 -9.03 6.38 3.56
CA VAL A 210 -8.33 7.17 4.58
C VAL A 210 -7.00 6.47 4.86
N ILE A 211 -5.95 6.96 4.21
CA ILE A 211 -4.59 6.44 4.27
C ILE A 211 -3.98 6.81 5.62
N LEU A 212 -3.64 5.79 6.40
CA LEU A 212 -3.00 5.90 7.71
C LEU A 212 -1.56 5.36 7.61
N SER A 213 -0.77 6.03 6.77
CA SER A 213 0.63 5.68 6.50
C SER A 213 1.39 6.91 5.98
N ASP A 214 2.34 7.42 6.76
CA ASP A 214 3.13 8.59 6.34
C ASP A 214 4.02 8.28 5.14
N ALA A 215 4.63 7.10 5.14
CA ALA A 215 5.54 6.64 4.10
C ALA A 215 4.85 6.13 2.82
N MET A 216 3.52 5.98 2.82
CA MET A 216 2.82 5.47 1.63
C MET A 216 2.88 6.49 0.49
N VAL A 217 3.51 6.06 -0.60
CA VAL A 217 3.46 6.70 -1.91
C VAL A 217 2.33 6.04 -2.69
N VAL A 218 1.46 6.85 -3.26
CA VAL A 218 0.27 6.39 -3.98
C VAL A 218 0.55 6.31 -5.49
N PRO A 219 0.02 5.31 -6.22
CA PRO A 219 0.30 5.18 -7.65
C PRO A 219 -0.21 6.38 -8.44
N PHE A 220 0.55 6.77 -9.47
CA PHE A 220 0.18 7.83 -10.42
C PHE A 220 -0.12 9.20 -9.79
N ASP A 221 0.46 9.49 -8.63
CA ASP A 221 0.33 10.77 -7.93
C ASP A 221 0.75 12.00 -8.76
N MET A 222 1.63 11.81 -9.73
CA MET A 222 2.05 12.87 -10.66
C MET A 222 0.90 13.47 -11.48
N PHE A 223 -0.17 12.72 -11.75
CA PHE A 223 -1.29 13.22 -12.57
C PHE A 223 -2.68 12.93 -11.97
N LEU A 224 -2.79 12.02 -11.00
CA LEU A 224 -4.04 11.77 -10.31
C LEU A 224 -4.20 12.72 -9.13
N PRO A 225 -5.35 13.41 -9.00
CA PRO A 225 -5.60 14.33 -7.90
C PRO A 225 -6.01 13.56 -6.63
N TRP A 226 -5.09 12.79 -6.04
CA TRP A 226 -5.34 11.98 -4.84
C TRP A 226 -6.08 12.70 -3.71
N PRO A 227 -5.76 13.97 -3.36
CA PRO A 227 -6.50 14.71 -2.33
C PRO A 227 -7.98 14.95 -2.65
N SER A 228 -8.40 14.81 -3.91
CA SER A 228 -9.79 14.98 -4.33
C SER A 228 -10.67 13.77 -4.04
N PHE A 229 -10.08 12.59 -3.79
CA PHE A 229 -10.81 11.33 -3.61
C PHE A 229 -10.24 10.44 -2.50
N SER A 230 -9.30 10.94 -1.71
CA SER A 230 -8.72 10.24 -0.56
C SER A 230 -8.34 11.22 0.54
N LEU A 231 -8.16 10.70 1.74
CA LEU A 231 -7.63 11.43 2.88
C LEU A 231 -6.34 10.76 3.34
N LYS A 232 -5.33 11.54 3.75
CA LYS A 232 -4.11 11.02 4.37
C LYS A 232 -3.97 11.63 5.76
N LEU A 233 -3.91 10.79 6.79
CA LEU A 233 -3.80 11.21 8.19
C LEU A 233 -2.46 10.76 8.79
N PRO A 234 -1.79 11.61 9.57
CA PRO A 234 -0.46 11.32 10.11
C PRO A 234 -0.50 10.23 11.18
N MET A 235 0.46 9.29 11.13
CA MET A 235 0.45 8.09 11.99
C MET A 235 0.60 8.37 13.50
N PRO A 236 1.50 9.27 13.95
CA PRO A 236 1.65 9.54 15.40
C PRO A 236 0.34 9.95 16.06
N ARG A 237 -0.46 10.78 15.38
CA ARG A 237 -1.78 11.23 15.85
C ARG A 237 -2.77 10.07 16.01
N ILE A 238 -2.63 9.01 15.23
CA ILE A 238 -3.54 7.85 15.25
C ILE A 238 -3.21 6.92 16.40
N ALA A 239 -1.91 6.70 16.65
CA ALA A 239 -1.45 5.93 17.80
C ALA A 239 -1.93 6.53 19.12
N GLU A 240 -1.97 7.86 19.20
CA GLU A 240 -2.44 8.61 20.36
C GLU A 240 -3.98 8.67 20.44
N GLU A 241 -4.67 8.93 19.32
CA GLU A 241 -6.10 9.28 19.32
C GLU A 241 -6.89 8.68 18.14
N ALA A 242 -6.97 7.35 18.04
CA ALA A 242 -7.79 6.70 17.00
C ALA A 242 -9.26 7.18 16.99
N GLY A 243 -9.82 7.55 18.15
CA GLY A 243 -11.17 8.12 18.26
C GLY A 243 -11.33 9.46 17.53
N ALA A 244 -10.27 10.30 17.50
CA ALA A 244 -10.31 11.60 16.84
C ALA A 244 -10.42 11.49 15.31
N ILE A 245 -10.04 10.35 14.72
CA ILE A 245 -10.26 10.08 13.30
C ILE A 245 -11.75 10.09 12.99
N VAL A 246 -12.56 9.44 13.83
CA VAL A 246 -14.01 9.34 13.64
C VAL A 246 -14.64 10.73 13.70
N GLU A 247 -14.24 11.56 14.67
CA GLU A 247 -14.75 12.93 14.79
C GLU A 247 -14.35 13.80 13.60
N GLN A 248 -13.12 13.68 13.10
CA GLN A 248 -12.66 14.39 11.92
C GLN A 248 -13.45 14.01 10.68
N LEU A 249 -13.69 12.71 10.46
CA LEU A 249 -14.46 12.23 9.32
C LEU A 249 -15.94 12.63 9.43
N ALA A 250 -16.50 12.62 10.64
CA ALA A 250 -17.87 13.10 10.90
C ALA A 250 -18.02 14.61 10.67
N ALA A 251 -16.95 15.39 10.88
CA ALA A 251 -16.94 16.83 10.66
C ALA A 251 -16.81 17.23 9.17
N ILE A 252 -16.49 16.29 8.27
CA ILE A 252 -16.46 16.56 6.83
C ILE A 252 -17.91 16.77 6.34
N PRO A 253 -18.22 17.90 5.69
CA PRO A 253 -19.55 18.13 5.13
C PRO A 253 -19.98 17.02 4.18
N GLU A 254 -21.25 16.63 4.21
CA GLU A 254 -21.76 15.53 3.41
C GLU A 254 -21.52 15.73 1.91
N GLU A 255 -21.67 16.96 1.41
CA GLU A 255 -21.39 17.28 0.01
C GLU A 255 -19.91 17.15 -0.34
N ALA A 256 -19.01 17.38 0.62
CA ALA A 256 -17.58 17.18 0.42
C ALA A 256 -17.23 15.69 0.31
N GLY A 257 -17.78 14.85 1.19
CA GLY A 257 -17.64 13.40 1.11
C GLY A 257 -18.22 12.82 -0.19
N LEU A 258 -19.41 13.28 -0.59
CA LEU A 258 -20.03 12.90 -1.86
C LEU A 258 -19.19 13.31 -3.08
N ARG A 259 -18.55 14.49 -3.05
CA ARG A 259 -17.59 14.89 -4.10
C ARG A 259 -16.40 13.94 -4.16
N MET A 260 -15.84 13.55 -3.02
CA MET A 260 -14.74 12.58 -2.95
C MET A 260 -15.14 11.23 -3.51
N HIS A 261 -16.32 10.71 -3.13
CA HIS A 261 -16.87 9.47 -3.65
C HIS A 261 -17.04 9.49 -5.18
N ARG A 262 -17.59 10.57 -5.74
CA ARG A 262 -17.74 10.73 -7.20
C ARG A 262 -16.39 10.85 -7.91
N ALA A 263 -15.45 11.60 -7.33
CA ALA A 263 -14.09 11.71 -7.87
C ALA A 263 -13.39 10.34 -7.88
N LEU A 264 -13.53 9.55 -6.81
CA LEU A 264 -13.01 8.19 -6.72
C LEU A 264 -13.58 7.30 -7.85
N ALA A 265 -14.90 7.31 -8.03
CA ALA A 265 -15.57 6.53 -9.06
C ALA A 265 -15.10 6.92 -10.49
N ALA A 266 -14.81 8.21 -10.72
CA ALA A 266 -14.32 8.70 -12.01
C ALA A 266 -12.88 8.28 -12.32
N HIS A 267 -12.06 7.99 -11.30
CA HIS A 267 -10.64 7.65 -11.47
C HIS A 267 -10.34 6.16 -11.24
N ARG A 268 -11.30 5.33 -10.84
CA ARG A 268 -11.07 3.90 -10.55
C ARG A 268 -10.51 3.10 -11.72
N CYS A 269 -10.79 3.51 -12.97
CA CYS A 269 -10.28 2.81 -14.16
C CYS A 269 -8.76 2.82 -14.25
N TRP A 270 -8.06 3.78 -13.63
CA TRP A 270 -6.60 3.80 -13.54
C TRP A 270 -6.02 2.62 -12.73
N PHE A 271 -6.86 1.89 -12.00
CA PHE A 271 -6.46 0.79 -11.13
C PHE A 271 -7.02 -0.57 -11.60
N ASP A 272 -7.83 -0.58 -12.67
CA ASP A 272 -8.50 -1.78 -13.18
C ASP A 272 -7.65 -2.48 -14.26
N TYR A 273 -7.07 -3.63 -13.90
CA TYR A 273 -6.31 -4.49 -14.82
C TYR A 273 -7.21 -5.45 -15.62
N GLY A 274 -8.54 -5.35 -15.48
CA GLY A 274 -9.50 -6.23 -16.13
C GLY A 274 -9.57 -6.08 -17.66
N PRO A 275 -10.24 -7.03 -18.34
CA PRO A 275 -10.40 -7.00 -19.79
C PRO A 275 -11.24 -5.82 -20.28
N ASP A 276 -12.07 -5.23 -19.41
CA ASP A 276 -12.89 -4.06 -19.70
C ASP A 276 -12.12 -2.74 -19.52
N ALA A 277 -10.82 -2.79 -19.21
CA ALA A 277 -9.99 -1.61 -19.02
C ALA A 277 -9.99 -0.75 -20.30
N ARG A 278 -10.20 0.55 -20.13
CA ARG A 278 -10.30 1.48 -21.27
C ARG A 278 -8.91 1.79 -21.81
N ALA A 279 -8.81 1.96 -23.13
CA ALA A 279 -7.56 2.34 -23.77
C ALA A 279 -7.00 3.68 -23.26
N ASP A 280 -7.87 4.60 -22.82
CA ASP A 280 -7.51 5.93 -22.31
C ASP A 280 -7.49 6.04 -20.77
N CYS A 281 -7.89 4.97 -20.07
CA CYS A 281 -7.90 4.90 -18.61
C CYS A 281 -7.72 3.44 -18.15
N SER A 282 -6.47 3.09 -17.88
CA SER A 282 -6.04 1.79 -17.37
C SER A 282 -4.72 1.92 -16.61
N PRO A 283 -4.35 0.95 -15.75
CA PRO A 283 -3.03 0.90 -15.15
C PRO A 283 -1.90 0.90 -16.19
N TYR A 284 -2.11 0.25 -17.34
CA TYR A 284 -1.14 0.20 -18.42
C TYR A 284 -0.88 1.58 -19.02
N GLU A 285 -1.95 2.32 -19.33
CA GLU A 285 -1.86 3.70 -19.83
C GLU A 285 -1.26 4.62 -18.77
N GLY A 286 -1.62 4.45 -17.49
CA GLY A 286 -1.03 5.22 -16.40
C GLY A 286 0.48 5.02 -16.29
N LEU A 287 0.94 3.76 -16.39
CA LEU A 287 2.36 3.43 -16.38
C LEU A 287 3.09 4.06 -17.58
N LEU A 288 2.52 3.97 -18.79
CA LEU A 288 3.11 4.60 -19.98
C LEU A 288 3.25 6.11 -19.82
N ARG A 289 2.25 6.79 -19.23
CA ARG A 289 2.32 8.23 -18.96
C ARG A 289 3.43 8.59 -17.99
N VAL A 290 3.54 7.85 -16.89
CA VAL A 290 4.61 8.07 -15.90
C VAL A 290 5.97 7.88 -16.53
N LEU A 291 6.15 6.83 -17.34
CA LEU A 291 7.41 6.53 -18.01
C LEU A 291 7.75 7.53 -19.13
N ALA A 292 6.76 8.16 -19.76
CA ALA A 292 6.96 9.13 -20.83
C ALA A 292 7.25 10.56 -20.32
N TRP A 293 6.82 10.89 -19.10
CA TRP A 293 6.98 12.22 -18.51
C TRP A 293 8.35 12.48 -17.87
N GLN A 294 9.17 11.44 -17.70
CA GLN A 294 10.50 11.50 -17.07
C GLN A 294 11.62 11.13 -18.03
#